data_AF-A0AAD9NRG0-F1
#
_entry.id   AF-A0AAD9NRG0-F1
#
_cell.length_a   1.000
_cell.length_b   1.000
_cell.length_c   1.000
_cell.angle_alpha   90.00
_cell.angle_beta   90.00
_cell.angle_gamma   90.00
#
_symmetry.space_group_name_H-M   'P 1'
#
loop_
_entity.id
_entity.type
_entity.pdbx_description
1 polymer ?
#
loop_
_entity_poly.entity_id
_entity_poly.type
_entity_poly.pdbx_seq_one_letter_code
_entity_poly.pdbx_strand_id
1 'polypeptide(L)'
;MSCCCCCSTDLNCWLDIESYRRTSYAEEKIRDEKARDIQTKYLNKKYFFGPNSPAGKITQAKVISMAGGWGKLLDATVPPATLLEAQKYVRHRLENKWLPLFLATSRFAERQRPETGLDNITEDLLIQKRKKSQALYKLLDSKWVSSSKDILTFRKALVNPVTSLQFRRFVSMKGDLLENDVLFWQEIQKYKELCHLHSDRTLIQQKTMVIISCFIDSPIPPGLQVDITPDMAERILERKMEATPYLFREAQLTVFRVLFTHWPDFGTFRSDLTKETVLPTVERNRQHVLRQKHKATEVDEEEEDIGLELSDLDVKDSLVSWTYSQYIEALDKEEALNKPPEEETVEETPDKPVVPVKKGGCNVSPGKDMVA
;
A
#
# COMPACT_ATOMS: atom_id res chain seq x y z
N MET A 1 -27.06 -8.46 17.42
CA MET A 1 -27.41 -7.85 16.11
C MET A 1 -27.49 -6.31 16.15
N SER A 2 -27.61 -5.65 17.30
CA SER A 2 -27.75 -4.17 17.38
C SER A 2 -26.45 -3.35 17.18
N CYS A 3 -25.26 -3.96 17.24
CA CYS A 3 -23.98 -3.24 17.09
C CYS A 3 -23.69 -2.76 15.66
N CYS A 4 -24.07 -3.51 14.62
CA CYS A 4 -23.75 -3.13 13.23
C CYS A 4 -24.47 -1.86 12.78
N CYS A 5 -25.72 -1.67 13.19
CA CYS A 5 -26.51 -0.52 12.73
C CYS A 5 -25.94 0.80 13.26
N CYS A 6 -25.52 0.84 14.53
CA CYS A 6 -25.03 2.07 15.16
C CYS A 6 -23.67 2.52 14.59
N CYS A 7 -22.77 1.56 14.30
CA CYS A 7 -21.49 1.85 13.63
C CYS A 7 -21.72 2.41 12.21
N SER A 8 -22.69 1.86 11.48
CA SER A 8 -23.04 2.33 10.14
C SER A 8 -23.60 3.76 10.17
N THR A 9 -24.49 4.06 11.12
CA THR A 9 -25.04 5.42 11.29
C THR A 9 -23.96 6.44 11.64
N ASP A 10 -23.03 6.11 12.55
CA ASP A 10 -21.91 6.99 12.91
C ASP A 10 -20.99 7.26 11.70
N LEU A 11 -20.66 6.23 10.93
CA LEU A 11 -19.82 6.37 9.74
C LEU A 11 -20.49 7.23 8.66
N ASN A 12 -21.77 7.00 8.36
CA ASN A 12 -22.50 7.78 7.36
C ASN A 12 -22.66 9.25 7.78
N CYS A 13 -22.92 9.50 9.07
CA CYS A 13 -22.96 10.86 9.62
C CYS A 13 -21.64 11.60 9.36
N TRP A 14 -20.51 10.94 9.67
CA TRP A 14 -19.20 11.53 9.45
C TRP A 14 -18.91 11.79 7.96
N LEU A 15 -19.22 10.82 7.08
CA LEU A 15 -19.01 10.93 5.63
C LEU A 15 -19.86 12.03 4.99
N ASP A 16 -21.12 12.18 5.40
CA ASP A 16 -22.01 13.21 4.87
C ASP A 16 -21.54 14.61 5.27
N ILE A 17 -21.09 14.80 6.52
CA ILE A 17 -20.50 16.08 6.97
C ILE A 17 -19.18 16.37 6.25
N GLU A 18 -18.36 15.35 5.99
CA GLU A 18 -17.11 15.49 5.25
C GLU A 18 -17.37 15.85 3.77
N SER A 19 -18.38 15.25 3.15
CA SER A 19 -18.87 15.63 1.81
C SER A 19 -19.37 17.06 1.75
N TYR A 20 -20.10 17.51 2.78
CA TYR A 20 -20.50 18.92 2.92
C TYR A 20 -19.28 19.84 3.01
N ARG A 21 -18.29 19.49 3.84
CA ARG A 21 -17.08 20.30 4.04
C ARG A 21 -16.30 20.52 2.73
N ARG A 22 -16.23 19.50 1.87
CA ARG A 22 -15.52 19.53 0.57
C ARG A 22 -16.29 20.19 -0.56
N THR A 23 -17.58 20.45 -0.37
CA THR A 23 -18.40 21.13 -1.38
C THR A 23 -17.98 22.59 -1.47
N SER A 24 -17.67 23.06 -2.67
CA SER A 24 -17.20 24.43 -2.93
C SER A 24 -18.20 25.48 -2.43
N TYR A 25 -17.69 26.62 -1.95
CA TYR A 25 -18.51 27.78 -1.58
C TYR A 25 -19.22 28.40 -2.78
N ALA A 26 -18.75 28.15 -4.02
CA ALA A 26 -19.42 28.59 -5.24
C ALA A 26 -20.75 27.84 -5.51
N GLU A 27 -20.92 26.66 -4.91
CA GLU A 27 -22.11 25.81 -5.05
C GLU A 27 -23.03 25.92 -3.82
N GLU A 28 -23.36 27.14 -3.42
CA GLU A 28 -24.11 27.45 -2.19
C GLU A 28 -25.42 26.65 -2.07
N LYS A 29 -26.17 26.54 -3.16
CA LYS A 29 -27.44 25.79 -3.19
C LYS A 29 -27.26 24.30 -2.85
N ILE A 30 -26.22 23.66 -3.40
CA ILE A 30 -25.91 22.25 -3.14
C ILE A 30 -25.42 22.08 -1.70
N ARG A 31 -24.61 23.03 -1.23
CA ARG A 31 -24.10 23.05 0.14
C ARG A 31 -25.22 23.18 1.17
N ASP A 32 -26.20 24.05 0.93
CA ASP A 32 -27.37 24.23 1.78
C ASP A 32 -28.31 23.02 1.76
N GLU A 33 -28.53 22.40 0.60
CA GLU A 33 -29.27 21.14 0.50
C GLU A 33 -28.62 20.03 1.31
N LYS A 34 -27.29 19.88 1.23
CA LYS A 34 -26.53 18.91 2.05
C LYS A 34 -26.63 19.23 3.54
N ALA A 35 -26.49 20.49 3.95
CA ALA A 35 -26.62 20.87 5.36
C ALA A 35 -27.99 20.50 5.94
N ARG A 36 -29.06 20.75 5.18
CA ARG A 36 -30.45 20.44 5.56
C ARG A 36 -30.69 18.93 5.67
N ASP A 37 -30.12 18.16 4.75
CA ASP A 37 -30.20 16.70 4.77
C ASP A 37 -29.48 16.12 6.00
N ILE A 38 -28.26 16.59 6.27
CA ILE A 38 -27.47 16.21 7.45
C ILE A 38 -28.23 16.54 8.75
N GLN A 39 -28.78 17.74 8.85
CA GLN A 39 -29.57 18.17 10.00
C GLN A 39 -30.75 17.23 10.25
N THR A 40 -31.54 16.97 9.20
CA THR A 40 -32.76 16.15 9.31
C THR A 40 -32.42 14.71 9.70
N LYS A 41 -31.38 14.13 9.07
CA LYS A 41 -30.97 12.74 9.29
C LYS A 41 -30.29 12.51 10.63
N TYR A 42 -29.42 13.42 11.06
CA TYR A 42 -28.52 13.16 12.18
C TYR A 42 -28.79 14.02 13.42
N LEU A 43 -29.14 15.30 13.27
CA LEU A 43 -29.36 16.23 14.39
C LEU A 43 -30.78 16.13 14.98
N ASN A 44 -31.20 14.91 15.31
CA ASN A 44 -32.53 14.63 15.86
C ASN A 44 -32.46 13.81 17.16
N LYS A 45 -33.61 13.69 17.84
CA LYS A 45 -33.75 12.93 19.09
C LYS A 45 -33.59 11.41 18.94
N LYS A 46 -33.58 10.88 17.71
CA LYS A 46 -33.38 9.44 17.46
C LYS A 46 -31.89 9.09 17.43
N TYR A 47 -31.03 10.03 17.02
CA TYR A 47 -29.60 9.82 16.86
C TYR A 47 -28.76 10.75 17.74
N PHE A 48 -28.38 11.95 17.26
CA PHE A 48 -27.41 12.81 17.96
C PHE A 48 -27.91 13.35 19.31
N PHE A 49 -29.22 13.55 19.47
CA PHE A 49 -29.83 13.94 20.74
C PHE A 49 -30.61 12.80 21.39
N GLY A 50 -30.34 11.56 20.98
CA GLY A 50 -30.99 10.36 21.50
C GLY A 50 -30.24 9.70 22.65
N PRO A 51 -30.83 8.64 23.24
CA PRO A 51 -30.22 7.90 24.35
C PRO A 51 -28.94 7.15 23.94
N ASN A 52 -28.76 6.83 22.66
CA ASN A 52 -27.56 6.18 22.11
C ASN A 52 -26.68 7.17 21.31
N SER A 53 -26.68 8.43 21.71
CA SER A 53 -25.94 9.49 21.03
C SER A 53 -24.42 9.25 21.03
N PRO A 54 -23.70 9.68 19.97
CA PRO A 54 -22.24 9.78 19.98
C PRO A 54 -21.69 10.79 21.01
N ALA A 55 -22.53 11.69 21.52
CA ALA A 55 -22.18 12.74 22.47
C ALA A 55 -22.89 12.55 23.82
N GLY A 56 -22.22 12.85 24.93
CA GLY A 56 -22.83 12.91 26.26
C GLY A 56 -23.80 14.10 26.41
N LYS A 57 -24.60 14.13 27.48
CA LYS A 57 -25.62 15.19 27.67
C LYS A 57 -25.02 16.61 27.72
N ILE A 58 -23.85 16.76 28.32
CA ILE A 58 -23.14 18.06 28.43
C ILE A 58 -22.68 18.53 27.04
N THR A 59 -22.11 17.63 26.24
CA THR A 59 -21.61 17.97 24.91
C THR A 59 -22.75 18.18 23.91
N GLN A 60 -23.86 17.44 24.03
CA GLN A 60 -25.09 17.74 23.32
C GLN A 60 -25.60 19.16 23.60
N ALA A 61 -25.58 19.59 24.88
CA ALA A 61 -25.97 20.95 25.25
C ALA A 61 -25.06 22.02 24.63
N LYS A 62 -23.75 21.73 24.52
CA LYS A 62 -22.78 22.60 23.82
C LYS A 62 -23.09 22.72 22.33
N VAL A 63 -23.43 21.63 21.65
CA VAL A 63 -23.82 21.66 20.23
C VAL A 63 -25.12 22.46 20.04
N ILE A 64 -26.08 22.33 20.96
CA ILE A 64 -27.32 23.10 20.95
C ILE A 64 -27.06 24.60 21.18
N SER A 65 -26.15 24.95 22.10
CA SER A 65 -25.81 26.36 22.34
C SER A 65 -25.10 26.98 21.15
N MET A 66 -24.18 26.25 20.51
CA MET A 66 -23.49 26.68 19.27
C MET A 66 -24.46 26.85 18.09
N ALA A 67 -25.55 26.07 18.04
CA ALA A 67 -26.61 26.23 17.05
C ALA A 67 -27.49 27.47 17.29
N GLY A 68 -27.31 28.21 18.40
CA GLY A 68 -28.19 29.31 18.79
C GLY A 68 -29.47 28.84 19.49
N GLY A 69 -29.47 27.64 20.06
CA GLY A 69 -30.59 27.05 20.78
C GLY A 69 -31.43 26.07 19.95
N TRP A 70 -32.36 25.36 20.63
CA TRP A 70 -33.22 24.34 19.99
C TRP A 70 -34.08 24.88 18.84
N GLY A 71 -34.52 26.14 18.92
CA GLY A 71 -35.33 26.76 17.87
C GLY A 71 -34.54 26.92 16.57
N LYS A 72 -33.35 27.52 16.64
CA LYS A 72 -32.46 27.71 15.48
C LYS A 72 -31.87 26.41 14.95
N LEU A 73 -31.74 25.40 15.80
CA LEU A 73 -31.37 24.05 15.38
C LEU A 73 -32.46 23.36 14.57
N LEU A 74 -33.70 23.85 14.59
CA LEU A 74 -34.82 23.35 13.77
C LEU A 74 -35.07 24.22 12.53
N ASP A 75 -34.41 25.38 12.41
CA ASP A 75 -34.47 26.24 11.23
C ASP A 75 -33.74 25.60 10.04
N ALA A 76 -34.05 26.04 8.82
CA ALA A 76 -33.59 25.39 7.58
C ALA A 76 -32.06 25.42 7.36
N THR A 77 -31.31 26.24 8.11
CA THR A 77 -29.86 26.41 7.96
C THR A 77 -29.14 26.37 9.31
N VAL A 78 -28.51 25.23 9.60
CA VAL A 78 -27.65 25.07 10.77
C VAL A 78 -26.28 25.73 10.51
N PRO A 79 -25.71 26.47 11.48
CA PRO A 79 -24.37 27.02 11.33
C PRO A 79 -23.32 25.93 10.99
N PRO A 80 -22.39 26.17 10.05
CA PRO A 80 -21.37 25.18 9.68
C PRO A 80 -20.54 24.72 10.88
N ALA A 81 -20.23 25.63 11.81
CA ALA A 81 -19.49 25.32 13.04
C ALA A 81 -20.18 24.26 13.90
N THR A 82 -21.51 24.22 13.93
CA THR A 82 -22.30 23.23 14.68
C THR A 82 -22.17 21.84 14.05
N LEU A 83 -22.18 21.74 12.72
CA LEU A 83 -22.00 20.47 12.02
C LEU A 83 -20.60 19.90 12.29
N LEU A 84 -19.58 20.75 12.23
CA LEU A 84 -18.20 20.36 12.52
C LEU A 84 -18.00 19.95 13.98
N GLU A 85 -18.62 20.65 14.92
CA GLU A 85 -18.56 20.26 16.34
C GLU A 85 -19.27 18.92 16.57
N ALA A 86 -20.41 18.67 15.93
CA ALA A 86 -21.07 17.36 15.98
C ALA A 86 -20.19 16.25 15.38
N GLN A 87 -19.51 16.53 14.26
CA GLN A 87 -18.59 15.59 13.59
C GLN A 87 -17.46 15.13 14.52
N LYS A 88 -16.93 16.01 15.39
CA LYS A 88 -15.88 15.66 16.36
C LYS A 88 -16.32 14.52 17.30
N TYR A 89 -17.53 14.59 17.84
CA TYR A 89 -18.02 13.56 18.75
C TYR A 89 -18.31 12.23 18.05
N VAL A 90 -18.82 12.30 16.82
CA VAL A 90 -19.03 11.12 15.97
C VAL A 90 -17.69 10.45 15.67
N ARG A 91 -16.68 11.24 15.28
CA ARG A 91 -15.30 10.77 15.04
C ARG A 91 -14.72 10.11 16.28
N HIS A 92 -14.80 10.76 17.45
CA HIS A 92 -14.28 10.22 18.70
C HIS A 92 -14.90 8.86 19.06
N ARG A 93 -16.22 8.69 18.85
CA ARG A 93 -16.89 7.41 19.07
C ARG A 93 -16.49 6.34 18.04
N LEU A 94 -16.32 6.72 16.77
CA LEU A 94 -15.81 5.82 15.74
C LEU A 94 -14.42 5.30 16.10
N GLU A 95 -13.50 6.19 16.48
CA GLU A 95 -12.12 5.86 16.81
C GLU A 95 -11.99 5.04 18.09
N ASN A 96 -12.74 5.38 19.15
CA ASN A 96 -12.55 4.77 20.47
C ASN A 96 -13.47 3.60 20.79
N LYS A 97 -14.60 3.46 20.09
CA LYS A 97 -15.57 2.37 20.34
C LYS A 97 -15.66 1.41 19.17
N TRP A 98 -15.90 1.92 17.96
CA TRP A 98 -16.24 1.05 16.83
C TRP A 98 -15.01 0.48 16.12
N LEU A 99 -13.97 1.28 15.94
CA LEU A 99 -12.73 0.83 15.31
C LEU A 99 -12.09 -0.33 16.08
N PRO A 100 -11.93 -0.30 17.42
CA PRO A 100 -11.37 -1.44 18.17
C PRO A 100 -12.21 -2.71 18.02
N LEU A 101 -13.54 -2.60 18.05
CA LEU A 101 -14.45 -3.73 17.85
C LEU A 101 -14.34 -4.32 16.43
N PHE A 102 -14.21 -3.46 15.42
CA PHE A 102 -14.00 -3.88 14.05
C PHE A 102 -12.66 -4.60 13.87
N LEU A 103 -11.58 -4.03 14.41
CA LEU A 103 -10.23 -4.62 14.35
C LEU A 103 -10.15 -5.97 15.07
N ALA A 104 -10.96 -6.18 16.12
CA ALA A 104 -11.04 -7.45 16.85
C ALA A 104 -11.88 -8.55 16.13
N THR A 105 -12.54 -8.23 15.01
CA THR A 105 -13.42 -9.17 14.31
C THR A 105 -12.62 -10.24 13.56
N SER A 106 -13.02 -11.52 13.64
CA SER A 106 -12.34 -12.63 12.94
C SER A 106 -12.19 -12.39 11.44
N ARG A 107 -13.24 -11.87 10.79
CA ARG A 107 -13.22 -11.52 9.36
C ARG A 107 -12.13 -10.50 9.01
N PHE A 108 -11.86 -9.54 9.90
CA PHE A 108 -10.77 -8.59 9.71
C PHE A 108 -9.41 -9.27 9.92
N ALA A 109 -9.28 -10.04 11.00
CA ALA A 109 -8.05 -10.78 11.31
C ALA A 109 -7.65 -11.77 10.20
N GLU A 110 -8.61 -12.47 9.60
CA GLU A 110 -8.40 -13.39 8.48
C GLU A 110 -7.83 -12.67 7.24
N ARG A 111 -8.35 -11.48 6.91
CA ARG A 111 -7.83 -10.65 5.80
C ARG A 111 -6.41 -10.15 6.03
N GLN A 112 -5.98 -10.07 7.28
CA GLN A 112 -4.62 -9.66 7.63
C GLN A 112 -3.63 -10.83 7.65
N ARG A 113 -4.08 -12.08 7.59
CA ARG A 113 -3.18 -13.24 7.53
C ARG A 113 -2.61 -13.34 6.12
N PRO A 114 -1.26 -13.38 5.97
CA PRO A 114 -0.66 -13.62 4.67
C PRO A 114 -1.08 -15.00 4.16
N GLU A 115 -1.41 -15.11 2.87
CA GLU A 115 -1.57 -16.40 2.19
C GLU A 115 -0.20 -17.10 2.11
N THR A 116 0.14 -17.86 3.15
CA THR A 116 1.40 -18.59 3.24
C THR A 116 1.30 -19.95 2.57
N GLY A 117 1.67 -20.02 1.29
CA GLY A 117 2.09 -21.26 0.65
C GLY A 117 3.47 -21.73 1.15
N LEU A 118 3.74 -23.03 1.08
CA LEU A 118 5.03 -23.63 1.48
C LEU A 118 6.21 -22.99 0.73
N ASP A 119 5.99 -22.59 -0.53
CA ASP A 119 6.98 -21.93 -1.39
C ASP A 119 7.40 -20.56 -0.84
N ASN A 120 6.45 -19.77 -0.31
CA ASN A 120 6.72 -18.46 0.28
C ASN A 120 7.59 -18.59 1.55
N ILE A 121 7.37 -19.63 2.35
CA ILE A 121 8.17 -19.92 3.55
C ILE A 121 9.58 -20.37 3.14
N THR A 122 9.67 -21.20 2.10
CA THR A 122 10.95 -21.70 1.59
C THR A 122 11.80 -20.59 0.98
N GLU A 123 11.22 -19.72 0.16
CA GLU A 123 11.92 -18.57 -0.40
C GLU A 123 12.36 -17.59 0.70
N ASP A 124 11.54 -17.38 1.73
CA ASP A 124 11.90 -16.57 2.91
C ASP A 124 13.09 -17.16 3.68
N LEU A 125 13.14 -18.50 3.83
CA LEU A 125 14.30 -19.22 4.38
C LEU A 125 15.56 -19.01 3.52
N LEU A 126 15.42 -19.04 2.20
CA LEU A 126 16.53 -18.82 1.26
C LEU A 126 17.04 -17.38 1.32
N ILE A 127 16.16 -16.37 1.36
CA ILE A 127 16.52 -14.96 1.51
C ILE A 127 17.33 -14.75 2.80
N GLN A 128 16.90 -15.37 3.91
CA GLN A 128 17.58 -15.21 5.19
C GLN A 128 18.93 -15.95 5.27
N LYS A 129 19.01 -17.19 4.77
CA LYS A 129 20.29 -17.92 4.67
C LYS A 129 21.28 -17.18 3.78
N ARG A 130 20.80 -16.63 2.65
CA ARG A 130 21.61 -15.80 1.75
C ARG A 130 22.10 -14.53 2.45
N LYS A 131 21.27 -13.80 3.21
CA LYS A 131 21.72 -12.63 3.98
C LYS A 131 22.81 -12.97 5.01
N LYS A 132 22.69 -14.08 5.75
CA LYS A 132 23.73 -14.51 6.71
C LYS A 132 25.05 -14.83 6.01
N SER A 133 24.98 -15.53 4.89
CA SER A 133 26.13 -15.82 4.03
C SER A 133 26.74 -14.52 3.48
N GLN A 134 25.92 -13.62 2.96
CA GLN A 134 26.35 -12.36 2.36
C GLN A 134 26.96 -11.39 3.39
N ALA A 135 26.48 -11.35 4.63
CA ALA A 135 27.12 -10.58 5.70
C ALA A 135 28.57 -11.06 5.96
N LEU A 136 28.80 -12.36 5.85
CA LEU A 136 30.12 -12.98 5.97
C LEU A 136 31.01 -12.66 4.75
N TYR A 137 30.44 -12.64 3.54
CA TYR A 137 31.15 -12.25 2.31
C TYR A 137 31.38 -10.74 2.16
N LYS A 138 30.50 -9.87 2.71
CA LYS A 138 30.67 -8.39 2.72
C LYS A 138 31.89 -7.96 3.54
N LEU A 139 32.33 -8.78 4.50
CA LEU A 139 33.56 -8.59 5.25
C LEU A 139 34.82 -8.89 4.42
N LEU A 140 34.68 -9.62 3.30
CA LEU A 140 35.77 -10.10 2.46
C LEU A 140 35.86 -9.38 1.10
N ASP A 141 34.78 -8.75 0.61
CA ASP A 141 34.75 -8.17 -0.73
C ASP A 141 34.12 -6.78 -0.75
N SER A 142 34.95 -5.77 -0.47
CA SER A 142 34.55 -4.37 -0.36
C SER A 142 34.82 -3.60 -1.65
N LYS A 143 34.23 -4.00 -2.79
CA LYS A 143 34.03 -3.12 -3.96
C LYS A 143 33.27 -3.82 -5.11
N TRP A 144 32.05 -3.35 -5.38
CA TRP A 144 31.33 -3.43 -6.67
C TRP A 144 30.32 -4.56 -7.00
N VAL A 145 30.09 -5.60 -6.20
CA VAL A 145 29.08 -6.65 -6.54
C VAL A 145 27.87 -6.72 -5.58
N SER A 146 27.87 -5.98 -4.47
CA SER A 146 26.83 -6.11 -3.43
C SER A 146 25.47 -5.55 -3.84
N SER A 147 25.41 -4.40 -4.49
CA SER A 147 24.14 -3.65 -4.50
C SER A 147 23.09 -4.12 -5.50
N SER A 148 23.46 -4.50 -6.73
CA SER A 148 22.47 -5.03 -7.69
C SER A 148 21.80 -6.32 -7.17
N LYS A 149 22.57 -7.16 -6.46
CA LYS A 149 22.05 -8.35 -5.78
C LYS A 149 21.18 -7.99 -4.57
N ASP A 150 21.56 -6.96 -3.81
CA ASP A 150 20.76 -6.45 -2.69
C ASP A 150 19.40 -5.89 -3.17
N ILE A 151 19.38 -5.19 -4.30
CA ILE A 151 18.15 -4.66 -4.94
C ILE A 151 17.21 -5.80 -5.34
N LEU A 152 17.72 -6.83 -6.03
CA LEU A 152 16.92 -7.99 -6.41
C LEU A 152 16.39 -8.75 -5.19
N THR A 153 17.23 -8.91 -4.17
CA THR A 153 16.85 -9.58 -2.93
C THR A 153 15.75 -8.79 -2.20
N PHE A 154 15.85 -7.46 -2.19
CA PHE A 154 14.84 -6.59 -1.60
C PHE A 154 13.52 -6.64 -2.39
N ARG A 155 13.58 -6.59 -3.72
CA ARG A 155 12.40 -6.77 -4.56
C ARG A 155 11.67 -8.08 -4.26
N LYS A 156 12.40 -9.20 -4.20
CA LYS A 156 11.84 -10.51 -3.84
C LYS A 156 11.22 -10.50 -2.44
N ALA A 157 11.85 -9.83 -1.49
CA ALA A 157 11.33 -9.66 -0.14
C ALA A 157 10.01 -8.85 -0.09
N LEU A 158 9.85 -7.84 -0.94
CA LEU A 158 8.60 -7.05 -1.04
C LEU A 158 7.44 -7.84 -1.67
N VAL A 159 7.73 -8.78 -2.56
CA VAL A 159 6.70 -9.67 -3.15
C VAL A 159 6.35 -10.82 -2.21
N ASN A 160 7.32 -11.33 -1.42
CA ASN A 160 7.08 -12.40 -0.47
C ASN A 160 6.11 -11.95 0.64
N PRO A 161 4.95 -12.62 0.84
CA PRO A 161 3.93 -12.15 1.78
C PRO A 161 4.37 -12.21 3.25
N VAL A 162 5.33 -13.07 3.59
CA VAL A 162 5.87 -13.17 4.96
C VAL A 162 6.91 -12.08 5.20
N THR A 163 7.91 -11.97 4.32
CA THR A 163 8.97 -10.97 4.49
C THR A 163 8.41 -9.56 4.37
N SER A 164 7.52 -9.32 3.41
CA SER A 164 6.92 -8.00 3.20
C SER A 164 6.06 -7.57 4.38
N LEU A 165 5.31 -8.47 5.01
CA LEU A 165 4.55 -8.14 6.22
C LEU A 165 5.49 -7.75 7.37
N GLN A 166 6.57 -8.50 7.59
CA GLN A 166 7.58 -8.17 8.60
C GLN A 166 8.23 -6.82 8.32
N PHE A 167 8.60 -6.58 7.07
CA PHE A 167 9.23 -5.33 6.64
C PHE A 167 8.27 -4.14 6.77
N ARG A 168 7.01 -4.30 6.33
CA ARG A 168 5.95 -3.28 6.45
C ARG A 168 5.76 -2.84 7.91
N ARG A 169 5.67 -3.81 8.83
CA ARG A 169 5.54 -3.52 10.25
C ARG A 169 6.82 -2.90 10.83
N PHE A 170 7.99 -3.25 10.29
CA PHE A 170 9.25 -2.66 10.72
C PHE A 170 9.32 -1.18 10.35
N VAL A 171 9.02 -0.84 9.10
CA VAL A 171 9.13 0.54 8.61
C VAL A 171 8.03 1.45 9.15
N SER A 172 6.87 0.92 9.59
CA SER A 172 5.83 1.71 10.25
C SER A 172 6.26 2.32 11.59
N MET A 173 7.37 1.83 12.17
CA MET A 173 7.98 2.43 13.36
C MET A 173 9.00 3.54 13.01
N LYS A 174 9.38 3.67 11.73
CA LYS A 174 10.44 4.57 11.25
C LYS A 174 9.89 5.84 10.61
N GLY A 175 8.69 5.78 10.03
CA GLY A 175 8.06 6.91 9.36
C GLY A 175 6.58 6.65 9.13
N ASP A 176 5.80 7.73 9.04
CA ASP A 176 4.34 7.66 9.01
C ASP A 176 3.78 7.19 7.65
N LEU A 177 4.50 7.48 6.55
CA LEU A 177 4.10 7.07 5.20
C LEU A 177 4.72 5.74 4.76
N LEU A 178 5.76 5.26 5.44
CA LEU A 178 6.53 4.09 5.00
C LEU A 178 5.72 2.78 4.97
N GLU A 179 4.71 2.63 5.82
CA GLU A 179 3.79 1.48 5.74
C GLU A 179 2.97 1.53 4.45
N ASN A 180 2.50 2.72 4.06
CA ASN A 180 1.75 2.93 2.83
C ASN A 180 2.63 2.76 1.60
N ASP A 181 3.88 3.19 1.66
CA ASP A 181 4.87 2.99 0.60
C ASP A 181 5.04 1.51 0.22
N VAL A 182 5.14 0.62 1.22
CA VAL A 182 5.21 -0.83 0.96
C VAL A 182 3.93 -1.32 0.28
N LEU A 183 2.76 -0.88 0.75
CA LEU A 183 1.47 -1.27 0.18
C LEU A 183 1.30 -0.75 -1.26
N PHE A 184 1.65 0.50 -1.50
CA PHE A 184 1.61 1.14 -2.82
C PHE A 184 2.51 0.39 -3.81
N TRP A 185 3.75 0.08 -3.41
CA TRP A 185 4.68 -0.65 -4.26
C TRP A 185 4.13 -2.03 -4.65
N GLN A 186 3.54 -2.77 -3.70
CA GLN A 186 2.90 -4.06 -3.94
C GLN A 186 1.68 -3.94 -4.85
N GLU A 187 0.86 -2.91 -4.64
CA GLU A 187 -0.35 -2.69 -5.42
C GLU A 187 -0.04 -2.36 -6.89
N ILE A 188 1.05 -1.66 -7.16
CA ILE A 188 1.55 -1.42 -8.51
C ILE A 188 2.00 -2.71 -9.20
N GLN A 189 2.57 -3.70 -8.48
CA GLN A 189 2.89 -5.00 -9.09
C GLN A 189 1.62 -5.71 -9.58
N LYS A 190 0.57 -5.75 -8.75
CA LYS A 190 -0.74 -6.32 -9.13
C LYS A 190 -1.38 -5.55 -10.29
N TYR A 191 -1.24 -4.23 -10.32
CA TYR A 191 -1.70 -3.39 -11.43
C TYR A 191 -1.00 -3.76 -12.74
N LYS A 192 0.33 -3.92 -12.72
CA LYS A 192 1.10 -4.34 -13.89
C LYS A 192 0.67 -5.72 -14.38
N GLU A 193 0.52 -6.68 -13.47
CA GLU A 193 -0.01 -8.01 -13.79
C GLU A 193 -1.39 -7.91 -14.47
N LEU A 194 -2.29 -7.09 -13.95
CA LEU A 194 -3.61 -6.85 -14.54
C LEU A 194 -3.51 -6.30 -15.98
N CYS A 195 -2.59 -5.37 -16.22
CA CYS A 195 -2.30 -4.84 -17.56
C CYS A 195 -1.72 -5.92 -18.50
N HIS A 196 -0.77 -6.73 -18.03
CA HIS A 196 -0.14 -7.79 -18.83
C HIS A 196 -1.10 -8.92 -19.19
N LEU A 197 -2.07 -9.20 -18.33
CA LEU A 197 -3.15 -10.14 -18.60
C LEU A 197 -4.19 -9.61 -19.61
N HIS A 198 -4.02 -8.39 -20.14
CA HIS A 198 -4.94 -7.74 -21.07
C HIS A 198 -6.39 -7.73 -20.54
N SER A 199 -6.53 -7.52 -19.23
CA SER A 199 -7.84 -7.41 -18.59
C SER A 199 -8.64 -6.26 -19.16
N ASP A 200 -9.97 -6.27 -18.95
CA ASP A 200 -10.84 -5.22 -19.45
C ASP A 200 -10.34 -3.83 -19.03
N ARG A 201 -10.37 -2.89 -19.99
CA ARG A 201 -9.92 -1.51 -19.81
C ARG A 201 -10.67 -0.82 -18.68
N THR A 202 -11.96 -1.13 -18.50
CA THR A 202 -12.75 -0.55 -17.40
C THR A 202 -12.22 -0.99 -16.03
N LEU A 203 -11.82 -2.26 -15.91
CA LEU A 203 -11.24 -2.83 -14.69
C LEU A 203 -9.87 -2.22 -14.39
N ILE A 204 -9.04 -2.02 -15.41
CA ILE A 204 -7.74 -1.33 -15.27
C ILE A 204 -7.95 0.11 -14.79
N GLN A 205 -8.91 0.84 -15.38
CA GLN A 205 -9.22 2.21 -14.96
C GLN A 205 -9.77 2.28 -13.54
N GLN A 206 -10.66 1.36 -13.15
CA GLN A 206 -11.14 1.25 -11.78
C GLN A 206 -9.99 1.00 -10.81
N LYS A 207 -9.07 0.10 -11.16
CA LYS A 207 -7.86 -0.17 -10.38
C LYS A 207 -6.99 1.08 -10.23
N THR A 208 -6.79 1.83 -11.32
CA THR A 208 -6.07 3.11 -11.30
C THR A 208 -6.72 4.09 -10.33
N MET A 209 -8.05 4.27 -10.40
CA MET A 209 -8.76 5.19 -9.50
C MET A 209 -8.63 4.76 -8.03
N VAL A 210 -8.67 3.46 -7.73
CA VAL A 210 -8.49 2.94 -6.37
C VAL A 210 -7.08 3.21 -5.85
N ILE A 211 -6.05 3.00 -6.68
CA ILE A 211 -4.66 3.32 -6.29
C ILE A 211 -4.52 4.81 -6.00
N ILE A 212 -5.08 5.67 -6.85
CA ILE A 212 -5.06 7.12 -6.66
C ILE A 212 -5.76 7.52 -5.36
N SER A 213 -6.98 7.02 -5.12
CA SER A 213 -7.77 7.42 -3.95
C SER A 213 -7.23 6.87 -2.62
N CYS A 214 -6.39 5.84 -2.65
CA CYS A 214 -5.73 5.33 -1.45
C CYS A 214 -4.40 6.04 -1.17
N PHE A 215 -3.62 6.36 -2.21
CA PHE A 215 -2.21 6.73 -2.04
C PHE A 215 -1.83 8.13 -2.51
N ILE A 216 -2.53 8.70 -3.49
CA ILE A 216 -2.10 9.92 -4.20
C ILE A 216 -3.03 11.11 -3.90
N ASP A 217 -4.33 10.90 -4.07
CA ASP A 217 -5.39 11.89 -3.80
C ASP A 217 -6.37 11.28 -2.78
N SER A 218 -5.83 11.04 -1.60
CA SER A 218 -6.58 10.42 -0.51
C SER A 218 -7.60 11.38 0.08
N PRO A 219 -8.82 10.90 0.40
CA PRO A 219 -9.76 11.66 1.20
C PRO A 219 -9.27 11.85 2.65
N ILE A 220 -8.20 11.18 3.08
CA ILE A 220 -7.66 11.31 4.44
C ILE A 220 -6.42 12.22 4.36
N PRO A 221 -6.41 13.39 5.04
CA PRO A 221 -5.24 14.27 5.07
C PRO A 221 -4.04 13.61 5.78
N PRO A 222 -2.80 13.85 5.32
CA PRO A 222 -2.42 14.56 4.08
C PRO A 222 -2.88 13.77 2.83
N GLY A 223 -3.40 14.45 1.80
CA GLY A 223 -3.98 13.75 0.64
C GLY A 223 -2.98 12.84 -0.07
N LEU A 224 -1.71 13.23 -0.08
CA LEU A 224 -0.61 12.40 -0.53
C LEU A 224 -0.14 11.49 0.62
N GLN A 225 -0.29 10.18 0.43
CA GLN A 225 -0.10 9.16 1.46
C GLN A 225 1.14 8.29 1.23
N VAL A 226 2.02 8.69 0.31
CA VAL A 226 3.27 8.00 -0.05
C VAL A 226 4.39 8.99 -0.28
N ASP A 227 5.64 8.55 -0.14
CA ASP A 227 6.84 9.40 -0.25
C ASP A 227 7.21 9.66 -1.74
N ILE A 228 6.37 10.45 -2.43
CA ILE A 228 6.62 10.97 -3.78
C ILE A 228 6.46 12.49 -3.80
N THR A 229 6.96 13.15 -4.85
CA THR A 229 6.79 14.61 -4.96
C THR A 229 5.38 14.97 -5.44
N PRO A 230 4.85 16.15 -5.06
CA PRO A 230 3.56 16.64 -5.57
C PRO A 230 3.49 16.67 -7.10
N ASP A 231 4.58 17.07 -7.77
CA ASP A 231 4.62 17.08 -9.24
C ASP A 231 4.44 15.68 -9.85
N MET A 232 4.98 14.63 -9.19
CA MET A 232 4.77 13.24 -9.63
C MET A 232 3.30 12.84 -9.47
N ALA A 233 2.66 13.24 -8.36
CA ALA A 233 1.25 13.00 -8.12
C ALA A 233 0.37 13.67 -9.20
N GLU A 234 0.62 14.94 -9.51
CA GLU A 234 -0.11 15.68 -10.54
C GLU A 234 0.01 15.02 -11.92
N ARG A 235 1.22 14.64 -12.35
CA ARG A 235 1.43 13.92 -13.62
C ARG A 235 0.69 12.58 -13.71
N ILE A 236 0.45 11.92 -12.58
CA ILE A 236 -0.34 10.68 -12.53
C ILE A 236 -1.83 11.01 -12.65
N LEU A 237 -2.30 12.08 -11.99
CA LEU A 237 -3.69 12.53 -12.04
C LEU A 237 -4.09 12.98 -13.45
N GLU A 238 -3.21 13.64 -14.19
CA GLU A 238 -3.44 14.04 -15.59
C GLU A 238 -3.62 12.83 -16.52
N ARG A 239 -2.85 11.77 -16.29
CA ARG A 239 -2.80 10.56 -17.13
C ARG A 239 -3.66 9.41 -16.60
N LYS A 240 -4.51 9.66 -15.60
CA LYS A 240 -5.29 8.63 -14.90
C LYS A 240 -6.24 7.79 -15.77
N MET A 241 -6.55 8.25 -16.98
CA MET A 241 -7.39 7.54 -17.95
C MET A 241 -6.61 6.56 -18.84
N GLU A 242 -5.28 6.60 -18.78
CA GLU A 242 -4.39 5.70 -19.50
C GLU A 242 -4.36 4.30 -18.85
N ALA A 243 -4.60 3.26 -19.65
CA ALA A 243 -4.52 1.88 -19.22
C ALA A 243 -3.13 1.30 -19.56
N THR A 244 -2.07 1.90 -19.01
CA THR A 244 -0.68 1.55 -19.32
C THR A 244 0.06 0.99 -18.10
N PRO A 245 0.80 -0.13 -18.22
CA PRO A 245 1.54 -0.73 -17.09
C PRO A 245 2.60 0.21 -16.48
N TYR A 246 2.94 1.30 -17.18
CA TYR A 246 3.98 2.24 -16.77
C TYR A 246 3.45 3.53 -16.15
N LEU A 247 2.13 3.67 -15.94
CA LEU A 247 1.51 4.88 -15.40
C LEU A 247 2.17 5.33 -14.07
N PHE A 248 2.44 4.38 -13.18
CA PHE A 248 3.00 4.63 -11.85
C PHE A 248 4.53 4.42 -11.78
N ARG A 249 5.22 4.25 -12.90
CA ARG A 249 6.62 3.80 -12.91
C ARG A 249 7.55 4.74 -12.15
N GLU A 250 7.39 6.04 -12.33
CA GLU A 250 8.20 7.06 -11.67
C GLU A 250 7.97 7.05 -10.15
N ALA A 251 6.71 7.12 -9.71
CA ALA A 251 6.33 7.05 -8.30
C ALA A 251 6.79 5.73 -7.64
N GLN A 252 6.63 4.60 -8.32
CA GLN A 252 7.08 3.30 -7.84
C GLN A 252 8.59 3.27 -7.56
N LEU A 253 9.37 3.90 -8.43
CA LEU A 253 10.83 3.97 -8.31
C LEU A 253 11.24 4.83 -7.12
N THR A 254 10.60 5.98 -6.93
CA THR A 254 10.86 6.87 -5.80
C THR A 254 10.58 6.16 -4.48
N VAL A 255 9.39 5.56 -4.33
CA VAL A 255 9.01 4.79 -3.15
C VAL A 255 9.96 3.61 -2.91
N PHE A 256 10.32 2.86 -3.96
CA PHE A 256 11.27 1.76 -3.82
C PHE A 256 12.62 2.21 -3.26
N ARG A 257 13.11 3.39 -3.66
CA ARG A 257 14.37 3.96 -3.17
C ARG A 257 14.27 4.33 -1.71
N VAL A 258 13.20 5.03 -1.31
CA VAL A 258 12.93 5.40 0.08
C VAL A 258 12.93 4.14 0.94
N LEU A 259 12.14 3.14 0.58
CA LEU A 259 12.07 1.87 1.30
C LEU A 259 13.41 1.12 1.35
N PHE A 260 14.18 1.12 0.26
CA PHE A 260 15.47 0.43 0.19
C PHE A 260 16.49 0.98 1.21
N THR A 261 16.40 2.26 1.57
CA THR A 261 17.28 2.85 2.61
C THR A 261 17.13 2.15 3.97
N HIS A 262 15.95 1.59 4.27
CA HIS A 262 15.65 0.90 5.53
C HIS A 262 15.93 -0.61 5.47
N TRP A 263 16.23 -1.16 4.30
CA TRP A 263 16.46 -2.59 4.11
C TRP A 263 17.68 -3.15 4.87
N PRO A 264 18.81 -2.43 4.99
CA PRO A 264 19.95 -2.87 5.81
C PRO A 264 19.57 -3.02 7.29
N ASP A 265 18.90 -2.01 7.87
CA ASP A 265 18.45 -1.99 9.26
C ASP A 265 17.44 -3.10 9.57
N PHE A 266 16.54 -3.37 8.62
CA PHE A 266 15.66 -4.52 8.75
C PHE A 266 16.44 -5.84 8.70
N GLY A 267 17.50 -5.90 7.89
CA GLY A 267 18.40 -7.05 7.81
C GLY A 267 19.04 -7.39 9.15
N THR A 268 19.56 -6.39 9.87
CA THR A 268 20.16 -6.54 11.20
C THR A 268 19.10 -6.88 12.24
N PHE A 269 17.99 -6.15 12.27
CA PHE A 269 16.86 -6.45 13.15
C PHE A 269 16.37 -7.90 13.01
N ARG A 270 16.36 -8.43 11.79
CA ARG A 270 15.94 -9.79 11.49
C ARG A 270 17.02 -10.85 11.74
N SER A 271 18.31 -10.51 11.71
CA SER A 271 19.38 -11.46 12.04
C SER A 271 19.43 -11.79 13.52
N ASP A 272 19.01 -10.85 14.36
CA ASP A 272 19.13 -10.90 15.81
C ASP A 272 17.94 -11.61 16.47
N LEU A 273 16.90 -11.95 15.69
CA LEU A 273 15.65 -12.54 16.18
C LEU A 273 15.37 -13.90 15.53
N THR A 274 14.77 -14.81 16.31
CA THR A 274 14.20 -16.07 15.79
C THR A 274 12.93 -15.77 15.00
N LYS A 275 12.67 -16.48 13.89
CA LYS A 275 11.56 -16.17 12.94
C LYS A 275 10.19 -16.01 13.62
N GLU A 276 9.92 -16.81 14.65
CA GLU A 276 8.66 -16.80 15.41
C GLU A 276 8.49 -15.54 16.27
N THR A 277 9.59 -14.88 16.65
CA THR A 277 9.57 -13.70 17.51
C THR A 277 9.64 -12.38 16.75
N VAL A 278 9.96 -12.39 15.44
CA VAL A 278 10.08 -11.17 14.62
C VAL A 278 8.77 -10.38 14.62
N LEU A 279 7.65 -10.97 14.16
CA LEU A 279 6.37 -10.25 14.10
C LEU A 279 5.84 -9.82 15.48
N PRO A 280 5.83 -10.68 16.52
CA PRO A 280 5.42 -10.26 17.87
C PRO A 280 6.27 -9.12 18.43
N THR A 281 7.57 -9.11 18.17
CA THR A 281 8.48 -8.08 18.68
C THR A 281 8.29 -6.76 17.94
N VAL A 282 8.15 -6.79 16.62
CA VAL A 282 7.82 -5.58 15.83
C VAL A 282 6.49 -4.99 16.28
N GLU A 283 5.47 -5.82 16.51
CA GLU A 283 4.15 -5.32 16.92
C GLU A 283 4.17 -4.71 18.33
N ARG A 284 4.92 -5.30 19.28
CA ARG A 284 5.13 -4.68 20.61
C ARG A 284 5.83 -3.34 20.51
N ASN A 285 6.89 -3.24 19.70
CA ASN A 285 7.64 -2.00 19.51
C ASN A 285 6.76 -0.93 18.84
N ARG A 286 5.94 -1.31 17.86
CA ARG A 286 4.97 -0.43 17.20
C ARG A 286 3.95 0.13 18.19
N GLN A 287 3.38 -0.71 19.05
CA GLN A 287 2.47 -0.26 20.09
C GLN A 287 3.14 0.69 21.07
N HIS A 288 4.42 0.48 21.38
CA HIS A 288 5.18 1.38 22.25
C HIS A 288 5.40 2.75 21.58
N VAL A 289 5.84 2.77 20.32
CA VAL A 289 6.01 4.01 19.55
C VAL A 289 4.69 4.76 19.39
N LEU A 290 3.58 4.07 19.10
CA LEU A 290 2.27 4.70 19.01
C LEU A 290 1.80 5.32 20.33
N ARG A 291 2.05 4.64 21.46
CA ARG A 291 1.76 5.19 22.79
C ARG A 291 2.63 6.41 23.10
N GLN A 292 3.89 6.42 22.67
CA GLN A 292 4.77 7.58 22.81
C GLN A 292 4.31 8.75 21.95
N LYS A 293 3.94 8.50 20.68
CA LYS A 293 3.37 9.52 19.79
C LYS A 293 2.08 10.10 20.37
N HIS A 294 1.15 9.27 20.86
CA HIS A 294 -0.09 9.75 21.46
C HIS A 294 0.14 10.63 22.69
N LYS A 295 1.10 10.24 23.55
CA LYS A 295 1.50 11.06 24.70
C LYS A 295 2.18 12.36 24.29
N ALA A 296 2.98 12.34 23.22
CA ALA A 296 3.61 13.54 22.69
C ALA A 296 2.56 14.48 22.08
N THR A 297 1.59 13.97 21.31
CA THR A 297 0.48 14.77 20.76
C THR A 297 -0.43 15.33 21.84
N GLU A 298 -0.70 14.61 22.93
CA GLU A 298 -1.44 15.15 24.09
C GLU A 298 -0.69 16.31 24.76
N VAL A 299 0.64 16.25 24.80
CA VAL A 299 1.49 17.32 25.35
C VAL A 299 1.62 18.49 24.37
N ASP A 300 1.74 18.22 23.06
CA ASP A 300 1.80 19.23 22.00
C ASP A 300 0.45 19.98 21.87
N GLU A 301 -0.70 19.30 22.04
CA GLU A 301 -2.02 19.97 22.09
C GLU A 301 -2.16 20.89 23.32
N GLU A 302 -1.48 20.58 24.43
CA GLU A 302 -1.40 21.46 25.61
C GLU A 302 -0.39 22.61 25.41
N GLU A 303 0.68 22.42 24.63
CA GLU A 303 1.69 23.45 24.30
C GLU A 303 1.27 24.36 23.12
N GLU A 304 0.48 23.90 22.15
CA GLU A 304 -0.04 24.70 21.02
C GLU A 304 -1.01 25.80 21.50
N ASP A 305 -1.71 25.60 22.62
CA ASP A 305 -2.54 26.65 23.26
C ASP A 305 -1.67 27.78 23.87
N ILE A 306 -0.36 27.54 24.02
CA ILE A 306 0.64 28.46 24.57
C ILE A 306 1.58 29.02 23.48
N GLY A 307 1.71 28.36 22.33
CA GLY A 307 2.82 28.52 21.37
C GLY A 307 2.59 29.36 20.11
N LEU A 308 1.63 30.29 20.06
CA LEU A 308 1.44 31.23 18.93
C LEU A 308 2.53 32.34 18.83
N GLU A 309 3.77 32.07 19.23
CA GLU A 309 4.94 32.94 19.02
C GLU A 309 6.23 32.10 18.88
N LEU A 310 6.53 31.55 17.69
CA LEU A 310 7.80 31.74 16.96
C LEU A 310 7.93 30.79 15.75
N SER A 311 8.39 31.37 14.65
CA SER A 311 8.57 30.79 13.32
C SER A 311 9.86 29.97 13.13
N ASP A 312 9.73 28.98 12.23
CA ASP A 312 10.64 28.52 11.15
C ASP A 312 12.15 28.34 11.40
N LEU A 313 12.69 27.17 11.01
CA LEU A 313 13.70 27.05 9.93
C LEU A 313 14.07 25.59 9.56
N ASP A 314 13.87 25.32 8.27
CA ASP A 314 14.49 24.42 7.27
C ASP A 314 15.76 23.59 7.61
N VAL A 315 15.79 22.29 7.23
CA VAL A 315 17.02 21.53 6.94
C VAL A 315 16.84 20.50 5.80
N LYS A 316 17.71 20.64 4.79
CA LYS A 316 17.85 19.86 3.55
C LYS A 316 18.45 18.46 3.70
N ASP A 317 17.79 17.53 3.02
CA ASP A 317 18.26 16.65 1.93
C ASP A 317 19.72 16.14 1.89
N SER A 318 19.87 14.81 1.90
CA SER A 318 21.06 14.08 1.43
C SER A 318 20.66 12.67 1.02
N LEU A 319 19.97 12.53 -0.12
CA LEU A 319 19.63 11.22 -0.69
C LEU A 319 20.75 10.70 -1.62
N VAL A 320 21.32 9.56 -1.23
CA VAL A 320 22.34 8.82 -1.99
C VAL A 320 21.75 8.30 -3.31
N SER A 321 22.29 8.80 -4.42
CA SER A 321 21.83 8.57 -5.79
C SER A 321 22.16 7.18 -6.32
N TRP A 322 21.12 6.38 -6.59
CA TRP A 322 21.16 5.25 -7.54
C TRP A 322 20.74 5.76 -8.93
N THR A 323 21.39 5.34 -10.00
CA THR A 323 21.01 5.79 -11.36
C THR A 323 19.90 4.93 -11.94
N TYR A 324 19.02 5.54 -12.74
CA TYR A 324 17.92 4.84 -13.45
C TYR A 324 18.43 3.60 -14.19
N SER A 325 19.61 3.68 -14.81
CA SER A 325 20.27 2.57 -15.53
C SER A 325 20.51 1.33 -14.67
N GLN A 326 20.87 1.47 -13.39
CA GLN A 326 21.16 0.33 -12.49
C GLN A 326 19.91 -0.46 -12.11
N TYR A 327 18.74 0.20 -12.08
CA TYR A 327 17.47 -0.47 -11.84
C TYR A 327 16.95 -1.17 -13.10
N ILE A 328 17.06 -0.53 -14.27
CA ILE A 328 16.67 -1.16 -15.55
C ILE A 328 17.48 -2.42 -15.81
N GLU A 329 18.79 -2.37 -15.58
CA GLU A 329 19.65 -3.55 -15.72
C GLU A 329 19.25 -4.70 -14.77
N ALA A 330 18.68 -4.39 -13.60
CA ALA A 330 18.15 -5.40 -12.69
C ALA A 330 16.80 -5.98 -13.19
N LEU A 331 15.95 -5.16 -13.82
CA LEU A 331 14.70 -5.62 -14.44
C LEU A 331 14.95 -6.54 -15.63
N ASP A 332 15.84 -6.15 -16.53
CA ASP A 332 16.13 -6.90 -17.77
C ASP A 332 16.75 -8.28 -17.45
N LYS A 333 17.57 -8.36 -16.40
CA LYS A 333 18.16 -9.62 -15.91
C LYS A 333 17.11 -10.57 -15.31
N GLU A 334 16.03 -10.05 -14.75
CA GLU A 334 14.93 -10.83 -14.21
C GLU A 334 14.02 -11.36 -15.32
N GLU A 335 13.73 -10.55 -16.34
CA GLU A 335 12.99 -10.96 -17.53
C GLU A 335 13.73 -12.09 -18.28
N ALA A 336 15.06 -12.02 -18.37
CA ALA A 336 15.87 -13.09 -18.92
C ALA A 336 15.85 -14.39 -18.10
N LEU A 337 15.67 -14.31 -16.78
CA LEU A 337 15.64 -15.48 -15.89
C LEU A 337 14.26 -16.17 -15.86
N ASN A 338 13.20 -15.43 -16.18
CA ASN A 338 11.81 -15.90 -16.23
C ASN A 338 11.35 -16.29 -17.64
N LYS A 339 12.23 -16.26 -18.64
CA LYS A 339 11.92 -16.72 -19.99
C LYS A 339 11.76 -18.25 -19.95
N PRO A 340 10.61 -18.81 -20.35
CA PRO A 340 10.48 -20.26 -20.52
C PRO A 340 11.49 -20.74 -21.58
N PRO A 341 12.01 -21.98 -21.50
CA PRO A 341 12.89 -22.51 -22.54
C PRO A 341 12.18 -22.40 -23.88
N GLU A 342 12.85 -21.75 -24.84
CA GLU A 342 12.37 -21.67 -26.22
C GLU A 342 12.23 -23.10 -26.74
N GLU A 343 11.00 -23.49 -27.09
CA GLU A 343 10.76 -24.74 -27.81
C GLU A 343 11.52 -24.65 -29.13
N GLU A 344 12.59 -25.44 -29.25
CA GLU A 344 13.25 -25.70 -30.53
C GLU A 344 12.19 -26.24 -31.50
N THR A 345 11.72 -25.38 -32.40
CA THR A 345 10.94 -25.79 -33.57
C THR A 345 11.81 -26.71 -34.41
N VAL A 346 11.53 -28.01 -34.34
CA VAL A 346 12.06 -29.02 -35.25
C VAL A 346 11.61 -28.63 -36.67
N GLU A 347 12.55 -28.14 -37.48
CA GLU A 347 12.34 -27.95 -38.91
C GLU A 347 12.05 -29.31 -39.56
N GLU A 348 10.82 -29.48 -40.00
CA GLU A 348 10.37 -30.60 -40.82
C GLU A 348 10.98 -30.43 -42.23
N THR A 349 11.94 -31.29 -42.57
CA THR A 349 12.56 -31.33 -43.90
C THR A 349 11.55 -31.79 -44.96
N PRO A 350 11.49 -31.17 -46.15
CA PRO A 350 10.50 -31.52 -47.16
C PRO A 350 10.88 -32.78 -47.96
N ASP A 351 9.85 -33.56 -48.25
CA ASP A 351 9.79 -34.79 -49.03
C ASP A 351 10.61 -34.77 -50.34
N LYS A 352 11.39 -35.83 -50.58
CA LYS A 352 11.97 -36.13 -51.90
C LYS A 352 11.11 -37.17 -52.63
N PRO A 353 10.88 -37.01 -53.95
CA PRO A 353 10.02 -37.91 -54.70
C PRO A 353 10.72 -39.22 -55.05
N VAL A 354 9.94 -40.30 -55.01
CA VAL A 354 10.29 -41.66 -55.44
C VAL A 354 10.40 -41.74 -56.97
N VAL A 355 11.51 -42.28 -57.48
CA VAL A 355 11.68 -42.71 -58.89
C VAL A 355 12.33 -44.10 -58.91
N PRO A 356 11.94 -45.03 -59.82
CA PRO A 356 12.15 -46.46 -59.62
C PRO A 356 13.38 -47.06 -60.34
N VAL A 357 13.87 -48.14 -59.71
CA VAL A 357 14.67 -49.29 -60.19
C VAL A 357 15.20 -49.29 -61.64
N LYS A 358 16.53 -49.46 -61.81
CA LYS A 358 17.13 -50.29 -62.87
C LYS A 358 18.39 -51.04 -62.41
N LYS A 359 18.52 -52.24 -62.98
CA LYS A 359 19.44 -53.36 -62.73
C LYS A 359 20.87 -53.17 -63.25
N GLY A 360 21.77 -54.01 -62.71
CA GLY A 360 23.03 -54.48 -63.34
C GLY A 360 24.26 -54.00 -62.58
N GLY A 361 25.25 -54.79 -62.20
CA GLY A 361 25.62 -56.19 -62.42
C GLY A 361 27.04 -56.36 -61.84
N CYS A 362 27.41 -57.59 -61.46
CA CYS A 362 28.75 -58.19 -61.28
C CYS A 362 30.00 -57.26 -61.20
N ASN A 363 30.99 -57.46 -60.31
CA ASN A 363 31.73 -58.71 -60.12
C ASN A 363 32.80 -58.60 -58.99
N VAL A 364 33.09 -59.75 -58.36
CA VAL A 364 34.43 -60.25 -57.97
C VAL A 364 35.09 -59.76 -56.65
N SER A 365 35.03 -60.67 -55.67
CA SER A 365 35.91 -61.00 -54.51
C SER A 365 37.41 -61.17 -54.91
N PRO A 366 38.37 -61.66 -54.07
CA PRO A 366 38.24 -62.29 -52.75
C PRO A 366 39.38 -62.08 -51.71
N GLY A 367 39.12 -62.61 -50.50
CA GLY A 367 40.14 -63.19 -49.61
C GLY A 367 40.41 -62.35 -48.35
N LYS A 368 40.52 -62.90 -47.14
CA LYS A 368 40.64 -64.28 -46.64
C LYS A 368 40.33 -64.25 -45.13
N ASP A 369 39.75 -65.36 -44.64
CA ASP A 369 40.09 -66.16 -43.45
C ASP A 369 40.55 -65.44 -42.16
N MET A 370 40.22 -65.83 -40.93
CA MET A 370 39.73 -67.10 -40.40
C MET A 370 39.32 -66.87 -38.95
N VAL A 371 38.27 -67.57 -38.51
CA VAL A 371 37.90 -67.74 -37.10
C VAL A 371 38.68 -68.91 -36.52
N ALA A 372 39.11 -68.76 -35.26
CA ALA A 372 39.13 -69.85 -34.28
C ALA A 372 38.73 -69.26 -32.93
#